data_AF-A0A511V2P3-F1
#
_entry.id   AF-A0A511V2P3-F1
#
_cell.length_a   1.000
_cell.length_b   1.000
_cell.length_c   1.000
_cell.angle_alpha   90.00
_cell.angle_beta   90.00
_cell.angle_gamma   90.00
#
_symmetry.space_group_name_H-M   'P 1'
#
loop_
_entity.id
_entity.type
_entity.pdbx_description
1 polymer ?
#
loop_
_entity_poly.entity_id
_entity_poly.type
_entity_poly.pdbx_seq_one_letter_code
_entity_poly.pdbx_strand_id
1 'polypeptide(L)'
;MKKLSLIISLIFVLLLFGCGSSTNEIEQEQQEETMEVNDSSEEVSKEESSTENSVTEGKGDLTLQILKVDEEAGVSIDDHELYQALQAEIAADPKMGDENDFSLLPYNVVQYEDGSKGLVFLAINRLNEPIRNLTFELTFGHQDGEYIFEDYVVDLPEDYMGVLEADGAVPFFLDISDEDEALFERLTPENVYIEMSNFGIDFAE
;
A
#
# COMPACT_ATOMS: atom_id res chain seq x y z
N MET A 1 -43.45 0.78 -38.08
CA MET A 1 -43.82 0.11 -36.81
C MET A 1 -44.49 -1.23 -37.12
N LYS A 2 -43.71 -2.31 -37.18
CA LYS A 2 -44.23 -3.67 -37.30
C LYS A 2 -44.03 -4.34 -35.95
N LYS A 3 -45.13 -4.50 -35.21
CA LYS A 3 -45.18 -5.30 -33.99
C LYS A 3 -45.30 -6.77 -34.43
N LEU A 4 -44.39 -7.62 -33.98
CA LEU A 4 -44.61 -9.06 -34.00
C LEU A 4 -44.12 -9.65 -32.68
N SER A 5 -45.06 -10.35 -32.07
CA SER A 5 -45.03 -11.11 -30.82
C SER A 5 -43.90 -12.14 -30.76
N LEU A 6 -43.35 -12.43 -29.58
CA LEU A 6 -43.35 -13.81 -29.07
C LEU A 6 -42.99 -13.91 -27.57
N ILE A 7 -43.78 -14.71 -26.88
CA ILE A 7 -43.66 -15.24 -25.53
C ILE A 7 -42.50 -16.24 -25.47
N ILE A 8 -41.73 -16.31 -24.37
CA ILE A 8 -41.21 -17.57 -23.81
C ILE A 8 -41.06 -17.44 -22.29
N SER A 9 -41.75 -18.35 -21.61
CA SER A 9 -41.64 -18.69 -20.19
C SER A 9 -40.43 -19.60 -20.01
N LEU A 10 -39.60 -19.38 -18.99
CA LEU A 10 -38.85 -20.48 -18.39
C LEU A 10 -38.76 -20.29 -16.87
N ILE A 11 -39.58 -21.09 -16.21
CA ILE A 11 -39.56 -21.41 -14.78
C ILE A 11 -38.25 -22.15 -14.48
N PHE A 12 -37.47 -21.69 -13.50
CA PHE A 12 -36.44 -22.51 -12.86
C PHE A 12 -36.82 -22.74 -11.40
N VAL A 13 -37.06 -24.02 -11.11
CA VAL A 13 -37.48 -24.57 -9.82
C VAL A 13 -36.25 -24.75 -8.92
N LEU A 14 -36.37 -24.28 -7.68
CA LEU A 14 -35.55 -24.60 -6.50
C LEU A 14 -35.76 -26.06 -6.06
N LEU A 15 -34.67 -26.82 -5.82
CA LEU A 15 -34.52 -27.90 -4.82
C LEU A 15 -33.00 -28.10 -4.57
N LEU A 16 -32.40 -27.78 -3.42
CA LEU A 16 -32.38 -28.41 -2.07
C LEU A 16 -31.04 -29.13 -1.78
N PHE A 17 -30.74 -29.27 -0.46
CA PHE A 17 -29.69 -30.04 0.25
C PHE A 17 -28.39 -29.27 0.57
N GLY A 18 -27.89 -29.24 1.80
CA GLY A 18 -28.28 -29.95 3.03
C GLY A 18 -27.47 -29.48 4.24
N CYS A 19 -28.10 -29.60 5.42
CA CYS A 19 -27.52 -29.36 6.74
C CYS A 19 -26.67 -30.57 7.15
N GLY A 20 -25.54 -30.34 7.82
CA GLY A 20 -24.71 -31.37 8.44
C GLY A 20 -24.04 -30.85 9.71
N SER A 21 -24.69 -31.07 10.85
CA SER A 21 -24.16 -30.83 12.20
C SER A 21 -23.50 -32.09 12.75
N SER A 22 -22.32 -31.96 13.36
CA SER A 22 -21.86 -32.93 14.37
C SER A 22 -20.81 -32.33 15.30
N THR A 23 -21.18 -32.31 16.56
CA THR A 23 -20.44 -32.04 17.81
C THR A 23 -19.47 -33.16 18.17
N ASN A 24 -18.34 -32.80 18.82
CA ASN A 24 -17.57 -33.50 19.87
C ASN A 24 -16.10 -33.01 19.78
N GLU A 25 -15.28 -32.85 20.80
CA GLU A 25 -15.35 -32.98 22.26
C GLU A 25 -14.10 -32.24 22.78
N ILE A 26 -14.19 -31.72 24.00
CA ILE A 26 -13.08 -31.12 24.75
C ILE A 26 -12.26 -32.26 25.36
N GLU A 27 -10.93 -32.19 25.35
CA GLU A 27 -10.12 -32.76 26.43
C GLU A 27 -8.82 -31.97 26.61
N GLN A 28 -8.58 -31.63 27.88
CA GLN A 28 -7.44 -30.91 28.45
C GLN A 28 -6.30 -31.91 28.71
N GLU A 29 -5.06 -31.43 28.87
CA GLU A 29 -4.22 -31.85 30.00
C GLU A 29 -2.99 -30.92 30.17
N GLN A 30 -2.75 -30.57 31.43
CA GLN A 30 -1.67 -29.77 32.01
C GLN A 30 -0.54 -30.68 32.54
N GLN A 31 0.69 -30.15 32.68
CA GLN A 31 1.61 -30.25 33.85
C GLN A 31 2.98 -29.63 33.47
N GLU A 32 3.54 -28.61 34.15
CA GLU A 32 4.19 -28.59 35.49
C GLU A 32 5.31 -29.66 35.61
N GLU A 33 6.55 -29.45 36.09
CA GLU A 33 7.15 -28.43 36.96
C GLU A 33 8.70 -28.68 37.09
N THR A 34 9.47 -27.66 37.55
CA THR A 34 10.68 -27.68 38.45
C THR A 34 11.94 -28.54 38.15
N MET A 35 13.20 -28.31 38.62
CA MET A 35 14.07 -27.24 39.17
C MET A 35 15.48 -27.87 39.38
N GLU A 36 16.46 -27.10 39.92
CA GLU A 36 17.78 -27.46 40.53
C GLU A 36 19.01 -27.34 39.57
N VAL A 37 19.77 -26.24 39.55
CA VAL A 37 20.79 -25.71 40.50
C VAL A 37 22.07 -26.56 40.63
N ASN A 38 23.23 -25.99 40.23
CA ASN A 38 24.48 -26.18 40.97
C ASN A 38 25.46 -25.00 40.79
N ASP A 39 26.22 -24.81 41.85
CA ASP A 39 26.99 -23.65 42.32
C ASP A 39 28.48 -23.66 41.89
N SER A 40 29.07 -22.45 41.96
CA SER A 40 30.42 -22.13 42.48
C SER A 40 31.52 -21.53 41.57
N SER A 41 32.02 -20.39 42.09
CA SER A 41 33.37 -19.78 42.06
C SER A 41 33.82 -18.79 40.96
N GLU A 42 33.81 -17.50 41.35
CA GLU A 42 34.89 -16.48 41.31
C GLU A 42 35.95 -16.49 40.18
N GLU A 43 35.99 -15.45 39.33
CA GLU A 43 36.87 -14.26 39.43
C GLU A 43 36.94 -13.44 38.11
N VAL A 44 36.80 -12.13 38.31
CA VAL A 44 37.11 -10.93 37.49
C VAL A 44 37.89 -11.11 36.16
N SER A 45 37.30 -10.59 35.09
CA SER A 45 38.06 -9.86 34.06
C SER A 45 37.17 -8.81 33.38
N LYS A 46 37.63 -7.55 33.42
CA LYS A 46 37.10 -6.43 32.66
C LYS A 46 37.35 -6.68 31.18
N GLU A 47 36.28 -6.77 30.39
CA GLU A 47 36.30 -6.35 28.99
C GLU A 47 35.07 -5.49 28.73
N GLU A 48 35.31 -4.31 28.16
CA GLU A 48 34.29 -3.40 27.67
C GLU A 48 33.53 -4.10 26.55
N SER A 49 32.41 -4.74 26.90
CA SER A 49 31.38 -5.03 25.92
C SER A 49 30.59 -3.75 25.75
N SER A 50 30.92 -3.01 24.69
CA SER A 50 30.00 -2.11 24.03
C SER A 50 28.62 -2.75 24.03
N THR A 51 27.73 -2.19 24.83
CA THR A 51 26.30 -2.38 24.67
C THR A 51 26.02 -2.00 23.23
N GLU A 52 25.86 -3.01 22.36
CA GLU A 52 25.05 -2.87 21.17
C GLU A 52 23.68 -2.47 21.69
N ASN A 53 23.51 -1.16 21.77
CA ASN A 53 22.22 -0.53 21.78
C ASN A 53 21.67 -0.86 20.39
N SER A 54 21.09 -2.06 20.25
CA SER A 54 20.12 -2.33 19.21
C SER A 54 18.95 -1.44 19.56
N VAL A 55 19.09 -0.16 19.22
CA VAL A 55 17.97 0.71 19.00
C VAL A 55 17.27 0.03 17.83
N THR A 56 16.21 -0.72 18.12
CA THR A 56 15.08 -0.71 17.21
C THR A 56 14.68 0.76 17.11
N GLU A 57 15.34 1.49 16.19
CA GLU A 57 14.93 2.82 15.80
C GLU A 57 13.55 2.63 15.20
N GLY A 58 12.52 2.97 15.98
CA GLY A 58 11.20 3.11 15.41
C GLY A 58 11.32 4.10 14.25
N LYS A 59 10.66 3.78 13.13
CA LYS A 59 10.80 4.55 11.90
C LYS A 59 10.62 6.04 12.10
N GLY A 60 11.32 6.80 11.26
CA GLY A 60 11.21 8.25 11.20
C GLY A 60 9.80 8.71 10.84
N ASP A 61 9.56 10.00 10.98
CA ASP A 61 8.36 10.61 10.41
C ASP A 61 8.53 10.67 8.88
N LEU A 62 7.45 10.39 8.14
CA LEU A 62 7.47 10.44 6.68
C LEU A 62 7.84 11.85 6.19
N THR A 63 8.67 11.91 5.17
CA THR A 63 9.01 13.16 4.49
C THR A 63 8.49 13.13 3.06
N LEU A 64 7.74 14.16 2.68
CA LEU A 64 7.32 14.35 1.29
C LEU A 64 8.52 14.75 0.43
N GLN A 65 8.70 14.06 -0.68
CA GLN A 65 9.70 14.35 -1.71
C GLN A 65 8.99 14.88 -2.96
N ILE A 66 9.65 15.81 -3.63
CA ILE A 66 9.22 16.31 -4.94
C ILE A 66 9.72 15.31 -5.99
N LEU A 67 8.91 14.99 -6.98
CA LEU A 67 9.38 14.25 -8.16
C LEU A 67 10.54 15.00 -8.81
N LYS A 68 11.59 14.28 -9.22
CA LYS A 68 12.73 14.87 -9.95
C LYS A 68 12.28 15.68 -11.17
N VAL A 69 11.32 15.17 -11.95
CA VAL A 69 10.79 15.89 -13.11
C VAL A 69 10.07 17.20 -12.76
N ASP A 70 9.42 17.25 -11.60
CA ASP A 70 8.72 18.45 -11.12
C ASP A 70 9.72 19.48 -10.59
N GLU A 71 10.74 19.03 -9.85
CA GLU A 71 11.83 19.89 -9.39
C GLU A 71 12.58 20.50 -10.59
N GLU A 72 12.87 19.72 -11.63
CA GLU A 72 13.49 20.19 -12.87
C GLU A 72 12.60 21.19 -13.64
N ALA A 73 11.28 21.08 -13.50
CA ALA A 73 10.31 22.04 -14.01
C ALA A 73 10.17 23.31 -13.14
N GLY A 74 10.87 23.37 -12.00
CA GLY A 74 10.86 24.50 -11.08
C GLY A 74 9.71 24.50 -10.07
N VAL A 75 9.06 23.34 -9.86
CA VAL A 75 8.03 23.15 -8.84
C VAL A 75 8.68 23.04 -7.45
N SER A 76 8.05 23.65 -6.46
CA SER A 76 8.43 23.54 -5.05
C SER A 76 7.21 23.09 -4.23
N ILE A 77 7.43 22.53 -3.04
CA ILE A 77 6.33 22.18 -2.12
C ILE A 77 5.54 23.43 -1.73
N ASP A 78 6.24 24.55 -1.50
CA ASP A 78 5.62 25.78 -1.00
C ASP A 78 4.80 26.52 -2.06
N ASP A 79 5.04 26.27 -3.34
CA ASP A 79 4.40 27.00 -4.44
C ASP A 79 3.39 26.14 -5.24
N HIS A 80 3.14 24.90 -4.82
CA HIS A 80 2.26 23.96 -5.54
C HIS A 80 1.16 23.36 -4.66
N GLU A 81 -0.10 23.59 -5.02
CA GLU A 81 -1.27 23.23 -4.20
C GLU A 81 -1.33 21.75 -3.84
N LEU A 82 -1.02 20.84 -4.77
CA LEU A 82 -1.01 19.39 -4.51
C LEU A 82 0.05 19.01 -3.46
N TYR A 83 1.26 19.55 -3.56
CA TYR A 83 2.34 19.20 -2.63
C TYR A 83 2.07 19.76 -1.23
N GLN A 84 1.48 20.94 -1.13
CA GLN A 84 1.01 21.47 0.17
C GLN A 84 -0.07 20.57 0.80
N ALA A 85 -1.01 20.09 -0.01
CA ALA A 85 -2.08 19.21 0.47
C ALA A 85 -1.53 17.85 0.94
N LEU A 86 -0.62 17.26 0.19
CA LEU A 86 0.07 16.01 0.57
C LEU A 86 0.95 16.22 1.82
N GLN A 87 1.63 17.36 1.95
CA GLN A 87 2.42 17.68 3.14
C GLN A 87 1.52 17.80 4.37
N ALA A 88 0.33 18.40 4.24
CA ALA A 88 -0.65 18.48 5.32
C ALA A 88 -1.19 17.10 5.72
N GLU A 89 -1.42 16.20 4.75
CA GLU A 89 -1.84 14.82 4.99
C GLU A 89 -0.77 14.04 5.78
N ILE A 90 0.49 14.13 5.34
CA ILE A 90 1.63 13.52 6.02
C ILE A 90 1.83 14.11 7.42
N ALA A 91 1.61 15.41 7.61
CA ALA A 91 1.68 16.02 8.93
C ALA A 91 0.54 15.53 9.87
N ALA A 92 -0.61 15.13 9.31
CA ALA A 92 -1.73 14.57 10.07
C ALA A 92 -1.50 13.11 10.45
N ASP A 93 -0.86 12.32 9.57
CA ASP A 93 -0.42 10.95 9.83
C ASP A 93 1.04 10.71 9.39
N PRO A 94 2.03 11.08 10.23
CA PRO A 94 3.44 10.96 9.87
C PRO A 94 3.93 9.50 9.77
N LYS A 95 3.10 8.54 10.22
CA LYS A 95 3.41 7.11 10.21
C LYS A 95 2.65 6.33 9.15
N MET A 96 1.91 7.00 8.26
CA MET A 96 1.15 6.36 7.19
C MET A 96 2.00 5.40 6.32
N GLY A 97 1.36 4.36 5.78
CA GLY A 97 2.03 3.25 5.11
C GLY A 97 2.37 2.09 6.05
N ASP A 98 2.68 0.95 5.46
CA ASP A 98 2.86 -0.30 6.18
C ASP A 98 4.29 -0.43 6.71
N GLU A 99 4.41 -0.92 7.94
CA GLU A 99 5.70 -1.04 8.57
C GLU A 99 6.54 -2.12 7.88
N ASN A 100 7.70 -1.71 7.38
CA ASN A 100 8.75 -2.53 6.78
C ASN A 100 8.38 -2.97 5.37
N ASP A 101 7.60 -2.14 4.69
CA ASP A 101 7.12 -2.40 3.35
C ASP A 101 7.17 -1.14 2.47
N PHE A 102 6.88 -1.35 1.19
CA PHE A 102 6.48 -0.29 0.29
C PHE A 102 4.95 -0.28 0.19
N SER A 103 4.35 0.89 0.42
CA SER A 103 2.89 1.05 0.35
C SER A 103 2.49 2.02 -0.75
N LEU A 104 1.31 1.78 -1.28
CA LEU A 104 0.69 2.62 -2.28
C LEU A 104 -0.67 3.10 -1.77
N LEU A 105 -0.88 4.41 -1.74
CA LEU A 105 -2.14 5.00 -1.30
C LEU A 105 -2.77 5.85 -2.41
N PRO A 106 -3.98 5.53 -2.87
CA PRO A 106 -4.70 6.43 -3.77
C PRO A 106 -5.10 7.71 -3.02
N TYR A 107 -4.90 8.87 -3.64
CA TYR A 107 -5.11 10.17 -3.00
C TYR A 107 -6.30 10.93 -3.59
N ASN A 108 -6.18 11.41 -4.83
CA ASN A 108 -7.21 12.23 -5.46
C ASN A 108 -7.06 12.26 -6.99
N VAL A 109 -8.09 12.69 -7.70
CA VAL A 109 -8.04 12.97 -9.13
C VAL A 109 -7.64 14.42 -9.37
N VAL A 110 -6.73 14.63 -10.32
CA VAL A 110 -6.33 15.95 -10.82
C VAL A 110 -6.71 16.08 -12.29
N GLN A 111 -7.01 17.31 -12.72
CA GLN A 111 -7.25 17.63 -14.12
C GLN A 111 -6.10 18.46 -14.67
N TYR A 112 -5.54 18.03 -15.79
CA TYR A 112 -4.48 18.73 -16.51
C TYR A 112 -5.05 19.86 -17.38
N GLU A 113 -4.19 20.77 -17.83
CA GLU A 113 -4.60 21.94 -18.64
C GLU A 113 -5.26 21.57 -19.97
N ASP A 114 -4.91 20.41 -20.54
CA ASP A 114 -5.50 19.89 -21.78
C ASP A 114 -6.86 19.20 -21.57
N GLY A 115 -7.32 19.13 -20.31
CA GLY A 115 -8.58 18.53 -19.90
C GLY A 115 -8.50 17.04 -19.55
N SER A 116 -7.36 16.38 -19.80
CA SER A 116 -7.13 15.00 -19.34
C SER A 116 -7.08 14.93 -17.81
N LYS A 117 -7.26 13.73 -17.26
CA LYS A 117 -7.34 13.49 -15.82
C LYS A 117 -6.30 12.46 -15.40
N GLY A 118 -5.71 12.68 -14.23
CA GLY A 118 -4.80 11.74 -13.60
C GLY A 118 -5.28 11.38 -12.21
N LEU A 119 -5.21 10.10 -11.85
CA LEU A 119 -5.33 9.66 -10.48
C LEU A 119 -3.96 9.76 -9.81
N VAL A 120 -3.91 10.52 -8.71
CA VAL A 120 -2.73 10.68 -7.86
C VAL A 120 -2.65 9.51 -6.90
N PHE A 121 -1.49 8.87 -6.87
CA PHE A 121 -1.11 7.93 -5.82
C PHE A 121 0.07 8.49 -5.04
N LEU A 122 0.14 8.15 -3.76
CA LEU A 122 1.29 8.39 -2.91
C LEU A 122 2.05 7.06 -2.73
N ALA A 123 3.24 6.99 -3.31
CA ALA A 123 4.19 5.91 -3.09
C ALA A 123 4.97 6.17 -1.80
N ILE A 124 5.02 5.19 -0.90
CA ILE A 124 5.60 5.34 0.45
C ILE A 124 6.66 4.27 0.65
N ASN A 125 7.89 4.71 0.90
CA ASN A 125 8.99 3.83 1.26
C ASN A 125 9.15 3.77 2.78
N ARG A 126 8.62 2.69 3.39
CA ARG A 126 8.95 2.30 4.76
C ARG A 126 10.00 1.19 4.79
N LEU A 127 10.75 0.95 3.74
CA LEU A 127 11.95 0.13 3.83
C LEU A 127 13.08 0.96 4.45
N ASN A 128 14.09 0.29 5.00
CA ASN A 128 15.28 0.96 5.56
C ASN A 128 16.31 1.32 4.48
N GLU A 129 15.97 1.13 3.20
CA GLU A 129 16.85 1.31 2.06
C GLU A 129 16.22 2.31 1.07
N PRO A 130 16.99 3.27 0.55
CA PRO A 130 16.52 4.18 -0.49
C PRO A 130 16.28 3.45 -1.81
N ILE A 131 15.19 3.80 -2.50
CA ILE A 131 14.76 3.16 -3.75
C ILE A 131 15.11 4.04 -4.93
N ARG A 132 15.80 3.46 -5.91
CA ARG A 132 16.21 4.16 -7.14
C ARG A 132 15.28 3.86 -8.31
N ASN A 133 14.85 2.61 -8.47
CA ASN A 133 13.88 2.24 -9.50
C ASN A 133 12.84 1.29 -8.90
N LEU A 134 11.61 1.41 -9.37
CA LEU A 134 10.51 0.57 -8.94
C LEU A 134 9.59 0.21 -10.10
N THR A 135 9.23 -1.07 -10.21
CA THR A 135 8.21 -1.55 -11.15
C THR A 135 7.29 -2.56 -10.48
N PHE A 136 6.02 -2.56 -10.86
CA PHE A 136 5.02 -3.52 -10.40
C PHE A 136 3.81 -3.50 -11.32
N GLU A 137 2.98 -4.53 -11.24
CA GLU A 137 1.64 -4.55 -11.82
C GLU A 137 0.61 -4.13 -10.77
N LEU A 138 -0.22 -3.14 -11.11
CA LEU A 138 -1.25 -2.58 -10.26
C LEU A 138 -2.63 -3.09 -10.68
N THR A 139 -3.34 -3.67 -9.73
CA THR A 139 -4.78 -3.87 -9.82
C THR A 139 -5.47 -3.02 -8.77
N PHE A 140 -6.30 -2.08 -9.22
CA PHE A 140 -6.94 -1.07 -8.37
C PHE A 140 -8.39 -0.81 -8.80
N GLY A 141 -9.31 -0.85 -7.84
CA GLY A 141 -10.71 -0.53 -8.06
C GLY A 141 -11.59 -1.02 -6.92
N HIS A 142 -12.75 -1.57 -7.26
CA HIS A 142 -13.72 -2.08 -6.30
C HIS A 142 -13.56 -3.61 -6.11
N GLN A 143 -13.77 -4.08 -4.88
CA GLN A 143 -13.62 -5.50 -4.50
C GLN A 143 -14.58 -6.49 -5.19
N ASP A 144 -15.55 -6.01 -5.98
CA ASP A 144 -16.48 -6.85 -6.75
C ASP A 144 -16.01 -7.15 -8.18
N GLY A 145 -14.83 -6.62 -8.57
CA GLY A 145 -14.21 -6.84 -9.87
C GLY A 145 -14.39 -5.70 -10.87
N GLU A 146 -14.99 -4.56 -10.47
CA GLU A 146 -14.92 -3.33 -11.26
C GLU A 146 -13.57 -2.63 -11.00
N TYR A 147 -12.66 -2.67 -11.97
CA TYR A 147 -11.31 -2.10 -11.83
C TYR A 147 -11.11 -0.84 -12.67
N ILE A 148 -10.39 0.13 -12.09
CA ILE A 148 -9.82 1.29 -12.80
C ILE A 148 -8.54 0.84 -13.51
N PHE A 149 -7.71 0.07 -12.81
CA PHE A 149 -6.50 -0.54 -13.34
C PHE A 149 -6.57 -2.05 -13.08
N GLU A 150 -6.35 -2.86 -14.11
CA GLU A 150 -6.26 -4.32 -14.01
C GLU A 150 -4.92 -4.76 -14.61
N ASP A 151 -4.05 -5.33 -13.78
CA ASP A 151 -2.68 -5.74 -14.13
C ASP A 151 -1.88 -4.64 -14.86
N TYR A 152 -2.10 -3.38 -14.48
CA TYR A 152 -1.48 -2.23 -15.14
C TYR A 152 -0.01 -2.09 -14.73
N VAL A 153 0.91 -2.16 -15.69
CA VAL A 153 2.34 -2.03 -15.41
C VAL A 153 2.68 -0.59 -15.04
N VAL A 154 3.12 -0.40 -13.80
CA VAL A 154 3.69 0.84 -13.29
C VAL A 154 5.21 0.74 -13.33
N ASP A 155 5.84 1.79 -13.85
CA ASP A 155 7.30 1.95 -13.90
C ASP A 155 7.65 3.34 -13.36
N LEU A 156 8.42 3.37 -12.28
CA LEU A 156 8.89 4.58 -11.59
C LEU A 156 10.43 4.55 -11.59
N PRO A 157 11.06 5.05 -12.67
CA PRO A 157 12.51 5.11 -12.77
C PRO A 157 13.09 6.32 -12.01
N GLU A 158 14.37 6.27 -11.67
CA GLU A 158 15.09 7.37 -11.00
C GLU A 158 14.97 8.71 -11.74
N ASP A 159 14.99 8.68 -13.08
CA ASP A 159 14.87 9.90 -13.88
C ASP A 159 13.47 10.54 -13.81
N TYR A 160 12.46 9.79 -13.37
CA TYR A 160 11.13 10.32 -13.10
C TYR A 160 10.99 10.79 -11.64
N MET A 161 11.24 9.89 -10.68
CA MET A 161 10.94 10.14 -9.27
C MET A 161 12.10 10.70 -8.46
N GLY A 162 13.34 10.55 -8.92
CA GLY A 162 14.54 10.72 -8.10
C GLY A 162 14.85 9.45 -7.29
N VAL A 163 15.65 9.59 -6.24
CA VAL A 163 15.87 8.52 -5.26
C VAL A 163 14.85 8.68 -4.15
N LEU A 164 13.96 7.70 -3.99
CA LEU A 164 12.96 7.68 -2.92
C LEU A 164 13.63 7.20 -1.63
N GLU A 165 14.06 8.15 -0.80
CA GLU A 165 14.72 7.87 0.49
C GLU A 165 13.86 6.98 1.42
N ALA A 166 14.52 6.33 2.37
CA ALA A 166 13.85 5.66 3.48
C ALA A 166 13.00 6.67 4.28
N ASP A 167 11.81 6.25 4.72
CA ASP A 167 10.80 7.14 5.30
C ASP A 167 10.45 8.32 4.38
N GLY A 168 10.50 8.08 3.07
CA GLY A 168 10.12 9.00 2.01
C GLY A 168 8.77 8.66 1.39
N ALA A 169 8.07 9.69 0.94
CA ALA A 169 6.91 9.54 0.07
C ALA A 169 6.97 10.47 -1.13
N VAL A 170 6.52 9.98 -2.28
CA VAL A 170 6.48 10.74 -3.53
C VAL A 170 5.14 10.51 -4.24
N PRO A 171 4.49 11.56 -4.78
CA PRO A 171 3.31 11.37 -5.59
C PRO A 171 3.68 10.84 -6.98
N PHE A 172 2.81 10.05 -7.60
CA PHE A 172 2.85 9.82 -9.04
C PHE A 172 1.43 9.78 -9.60
N PHE A 173 1.34 9.82 -10.93
CA PHE A 173 0.09 10.04 -11.63
C PHE A 173 -0.13 8.96 -12.68
N LEU A 174 -1.32 8.40 -12.70
CA LEU A 174 -1.77 7.51 -13.78
C LEU A 174 -2.98 8.14 -14.47
N ASP A 175 -2.94 8.21 -15.79
CA ASP A 175 -4.05 8.75 -16.58
C ASP A 175 -5.31 7.91 -16.37
N ILE A 176 -6.46 8.58 -16.27
CA ILE A 176 -7.76 7.94 -16.10
C ILE A 176 -8.80 8.56 -17.03
N SER A 177 -9.83 7.78 -17.37
CA SER A 177 -11.00 8.25 -18.08
C SER A 177 -12.05 8.87 -17.15
N ASP A 178 -13.09 9.49 -17.73
CA ASP A 178 -14.26 9.97 -16.97
C ASP A 178 -15.01 8.81 -16.28
N GLU A 179 -15.00 7.61 -16.88
CA GLU A 179 -15.64 6.42 -16.30
C GLU A 179 -14.86 5.93 -15.07
N ASP A 180 -13.53 5.96 -15.16
CA ASP A 180 -12.62 5.59 -14.07
C ASP A 180 -12.73 6.56 -12.89
N GLU A 181 -12.80 7.87 -13.15
CA GLU A 181 -13.06 8.86 -12.10
C GLU A 181 -14.40 8.59 -11.40
N ALA A 182 -15.45 8.32 -12.17
CA ALA A 182 -16.76 8.00 -11.61
C ALA A 182 -16.76 6.69 -10.81
N LEU A 183 -15.84 5.76 -11.09
CA LEU A 183 -15.60 4.57 -10.27
C LEU A 183 -14.82 4.94 -9.00
N PHE A 184 -13.75 5.72 -9.12
CA PHE A 184 -12.93 6.19 -8.00
C PHE A 184 -13.78 6.92 -6.93
N GLU A 185 -14.69 7.80 -7.36
CA GLU A 185 -15.61 8.53 -6.46
C GLU A 185 -16.56 7.64 -5.65
N ARG A 186 -16.75 6.38 -6.06
CA ARG A 186 -17.58 5.39 -5.33
C ARG A 186 -16.77 4.49 -4.40
N LEU A 187 -15.44 4.56 -4.47
CA LEU A 187 -14.58 3.78 -3.59
C LEU A 187 -14.62 4.33 -2.17
N THR A 188 -14.59 3.42 -1.21
CA THR A 188 -14.53 3.66 0.22
C THR A 188 -13.49 2.73 0.83
N PRO A 189 -13.03 3.00 2.05
CA PRO A 189 -12.08 2.10 2.73
C PRO A 189 -12.57 0.65 2.85
N GLU A 190 -13.88 0.42 2.85
CA GLU A 190 -14.49 -0.92 2.99
C GLU A 190 -14.67 -1.66 1.66
N ASN A 191 -14.57 -0.97 0.52
CA ASN A 191 -14.81 -1.57 -0.80
C ASN A 191 -13.67 -1.44 -1.80
N VAL A 192 -12.64 -0.67 -1.46
CA VAL A 192 -11.44 -0.53 -2.27
C VAL A 192 -10.67 -1.85 -2.32
N TYR A 193 -10.23 -2.20 -3.52
CA TYR A 193 -9.28 -3.26 -3.78
C TYR A 193 -8.01 -2.63 -4.35
N ILE A 194 -6.88 -2.95 -3.75
CA ILE A 194 -5.56 -2.58 -4.24
C ILE A 194 -4.63 -3.78 -4.11
N GLU A 195 -3.96 -4.12 -5.18
CA GLU A 195 -2.97 -5.18 -5.24
C GLU A 195 -1.79 -4.71 -6.08
N MET A 196 -0.58 -4.95 -5.56
CA MET A 196 0.66 -4.82 -6.30
C MET A 196 1.23 -6.22 -6.48
N SER A 197 1.52 -6.60 -7.72
CA SER A 197 2.14 -7.88 -8.06
C SER A 197 3.37 -7.68 -8.95
N ASN A 198 4.14 -8.75 -9.18
CA ASN A 198 5.31 -8.73 -10.06
C ASN A 198 6.31 -7.59 -9.74
N PHE A 199 6.56 -7.38 -8.45
CA PHE A 199 7.37 -6.27 -7.92
C PHE A 199 8.86 -6.42 -8.27
N GLY A 200 9.46 -5.34 -8.77
CA GLY A 200 10.90 -5.21 -9.04
C GLY A 200 11.43 -3.92 -8.44
N ILE A 201 12.46 -4.03 -7.60
CA ILE A 201 13.03 -2.91 -6.84
C ILE A 201 14.55 -2.88 -7.01
N ASP A 202 15.08 -1.70 -7.33
CA ASP A 202 16.52 -1.41 -7.28
C ASP A 202 16.77 -0.40 -6.17
N PHE A 203 17.59 -0.76 -5.19
CA PHE A 203 18.04 0.17 -4.14
C PHE A 203 19.17 1.07 -4.64
N ALA A 204 19.31 2.26 -4.05
CA ALA A 204 20.47 3.12 -4.26
C ALA A 204 21.67 2.63 -3.43
N GLU A 205 22.89 2.76 -3.98
CA GLU A 205 24.17 2.38 -3.33
C GLU A 205 24.70 3.45 -2.36
#